data_AF-A0A1G0GZ43-F1
#
_entry.id   AF-A0A1G0GZ43-F1
#
_cell.length_a   1.000
_cell.length_b   1.000
_cell.length_c   1.000
_cell.angle_alpha   90.00
_cell.angle_beta   90.00
_cell.angle_gamma   90.00
#
_symmetry.space_group_name_H-M   'P 1'
#
loop_
_entity.id
_entity.type
_entity.pdbx_description
1 polymer ?
#
loop_
_entity_poly.entity_id
_entity_poly.type
_entity_poly.pdbx_seq_one_letter_code
_entity_poly.pdbx_strand_id
1 'polypeptide(L)'
;MFIVGRKLFDKIHKRKMHSHHNHEIHFMAREMDWLPKGIESLADGSYEPRCLKRYYFSDEMVDQLHISDRIFQHILLRILKPTFKYVMNQNCYHLDGPTGVKNATQKIREVLQKEQPKYFIRADIKSFYKSIPHHKLIQDIKKYYDDQKLIGMLENIIKNPIDSPYGYKNPDHGIALRGPLSQFLSGIYLKPLDDAFNQADVTYLRYQDDILILCKTNRQLNRCKRRMMNVLQERQLRLSKRKTRIGKIESGFHFLGIAYPPTRTVDNTSTTPVNNGVITEPTQAQNLNKWGVLLIKHRRLRILFRIREHCAKHANKSNGWSPMVSLARRSNAILLDGYAGG
;
A
#
# COMPACT_ATOMS: atom_id res chain seq x y z
N MET A 1 5.05 20.64 -14.39
CA MET A 1 5.96 19.46 -14.47
C MET A 1 7.44 19.88 -14.45
N PHE A 2 7.84 20.88 -15.24
CA PHE A 2 9.22 21.40 -15.32
C PHE A 2 9.87 21.76 -13.97
N ILE A 3 9.15 22.40 -13.05
CA ILE A 3 9.70 22.78 -11.72
C ILE A 3 10.03 21.54 -10.86
N VAL A 4 9.21 20.48 -10.96
CA VAL A 4 9.46 19.22 -10.24
C VAL A 4 10.67 18.50 -10.85
N GLY A 5 10.80 18.52 -12.17
CA GLY A 5 11.98 18.00 -12.88
C GLY A 5 13.26 18.70 -12.43
N ARG A 6 13.25 20.04 -12.37
CA ARG A 6 14.41 20.85 -11.92
C ARG A 6 14.82 20.54 -10.47
N LYS A 7 13.87 20.52 -9.54
CA LYS A 7 14.15 20.16 -8.13
C LYS A 7 14.66 18.72 -7.97
N LEU A 8 14.17 17.79 -8.79
CA LEU A 8 14.64 16.40 -8.79
C LEU A 8 16.07 16.32 -9.33
N PHE A 9 16.36 17.05 -10.42
CA PHE A 9 17.70 17.16 -10.98
C PHE A 9 18.71 17.72 -9.97
N ASP A 10 18.39 18.83 -9.29
CA ASP A 10 19.26 19.41 -8.27
C ASP A 10 19.58 18.42 -7.13
N LYS A 11 18.59 17.61 -6.74
CA LYS A 11 18.76 16.56 -5.72
C LYS A 11 19.62 15.39 -6.21
N ILE A 12 19.44 14.98 -7.46
CA ILE A 12 20.27 13.94 -8.11
C ILE A 12 21.71 14.44 -8.21
N HIS A 13 21.91 15.67 -8.63
CA HIS A 13 23.23 16.28 -8.78
C HIS A 13 23.98 16.42 -7.45
N LYS A 14 23.30 16.75 -6.35
CA LYS A 14 23.92 16.75 -5.00
C LYS A 14 24.34 15.35 -4.54
N ARG A 15 23.55 14.33 -4.87
CA ARG A 15 23.88 12.93 -4.52
C ARG A 15 24.98 12.34 -5.41
N LYS A 16 25.10 12.80 -6.67
CA LYS A 16 26.20 12.47 -7.58
C LYS A 16 27.56 12.71 -6.94
N MET A 17 27.73 13.86 -6.28
CA MET A 17 28.98 14.26 -5.62
C MET A 17 29.46 13.26 -4.55
N HIS A 18 28.55 12.47 -3.98
CA HIS A 18 28.82 11.53 -2.90
C HIS A 18 28.74 10.06 -3.34
N SER A 19 28.56 9.81 -4.66
CA SER A 19 28.38 8.47 -5.21
C SER A 19 29.59 8.05 -6.01
N HIS A 20 29.98 6.77 -5.92
CA HIS A 20 31.06 6.22 -6.74
C HIS A 20 30.83 6.46 -8.24
N HIS A 21 31.88 6.67 -9.02
CA HIS A 21 31.84 7.08 -10.44
C HIS A 21 31.00 6.15 -11.34
N ASN A 22 30.90 4.87 -10.97
CA ASN A 22 30.13 3.84 -11.69
C ASN A 22 28.65 3.76 -11.26
N HIS A 23 28.22 4.60 -10.33
CA HIS A 23 26.85 4.61 -9.85
C HIS A 23 25.92 5.24 -10.91
N GLU A 24 24.73 4.67 -11.13
CA GLU A 24 23.74 5.10 -12.13
C GLU A 24 23.32 6.59 -12.02
N ILE A 25 23.60 7.21 -10.87
CA ILE A 25 23.33 8.63 -10.65
C ILE A 25 24.24 9.55 -11.47
N HIS A 26 25.44 9.10 -11.84
CA HIS A 26 26.34 9.83 -12.74
C HIS A 26 25.80 9.82 -14.16
N PHE A 27 25.19 8.72 -14.58
CA PHE A 27 24.47 8.61 -15.85
C PHE A 27 23.29 9.60 -15.91
N MET A 28 22.46 9.63 -14.86
CA MET A 28 21.35 10.56 -14.74
C MET A 28 21.71 12.05 -14.80
N ALA A 29 22.87 12.41 -14.24
CA ALA A 29 23.31 13.79 -14.18
C ALA A 29 24.03 14.27 -15.45
N ARG A 30 24.38 13.34 -16.35
CA ARG A 30 25.05 13.65 -17.63
C ARG A 30 24.07 13.73 -18.78
N GLU A 31 23.07 12.85 -18.83
CA GLU A 31 22.09 12.79 -19.92
C GLU A 31 20.67 12.75 -19.37
N MET A 32 19.86 13.76 -19.75
CA MET A 32 18.46 13.88 -19.32
C MET A 32 17.46 13.88 -20.48
N ASP A 33 17.93 13.67 -21.71
CA ASP A 33 17.12 13.73 -22.93
C ASP A 33 16.04 12.63 -22.99
N TRP A 34 16.22 11.58 -22.20
CA TRP A 34 15.22 10.52 -22.02
C TRP A 34 14.02 10.97 -21.18
N LEU A 35 14.15 12.01 -20.35
CA LEU A 35 13.10 12.43 -19.42
C LEU A 35 11.89 13.06 -20.13
N PRO A 36 12.04 14.03 -21.06
CA PRO A 36 10.92 14.56 -21.82
C PRO A 36 10.17 13.46 -22.59
N LYS A 37 10.90 12.60 -23.30
CA LYS A 37 10.34 11.48 -24.07
C LYS A 37 9.57 10.50 -23.17
N GLY A 38 10.12 10.16 -22.00
CA GLY A 38 9.43 9.28 -21.06
C GLY A 38 8.24 9.92 -20.34
N ILE A 39 8.22 11.25 -20.17
CA ILE A 39 7.03 11.95 -19.68
C ILE A 39 5.93 11.93 -20.74
N GLU A 40 6.28 12.12 -22.01
CA GLU A 40 5.34 12.02 -23.13
C GLU A 40 4.75 10.61 -23.23
N SER A 41 5.58 9.57 -23.11
CA SER A 41 5.10 8.18 -23.14
C SER A 41 4.19 7.81 -21.95
N LEU A 42 4.38 8.44 -20.79
CA LEU A 42 3.44 8.33 -19.67
C LEU A 42 2.11 9.04 -19.96
N ALA A 43 2.12 10.13 -20.71
CA ALA A 43 0.93 10.93 -21.01
C ALA A 43 0.08 10.30 -22.12
N ASP A 44 0.72 9.73 -23.14
CA ASP A 44 0.03 9.07 -24.24
C ASP A 44 -0.34 7.60 -23.93
N GLY A 45 0.27 6.99 -22.92
CA GLY A 45 0.03 5.61 -22.48
C GLY A 45 0.95 4.56 -23.11
N SER A 46 1.94 4.98 -23.90
CA SER A 46 2.91 4.11 -24.58
C SER A 46 4.10 3.70 -23.71
N TYR A 47 4.16 4.13 -22.44
CA TYR A 47 5.25 3.78 -21.54
C TYR A 47 5.40 2.26 -21.36
N GLU A 48 6.57 1.78 -21.74
CA GLU A 48 7.04 0.42 -21.53
C GLU A 48 8.33 0.48 -20.67
N PRO A 49 8.37 -0.23 -19.53
CA PRO A 49 9.56 -0.24 -18.69
C PRO A 49 10.67 -1.04 -19.36
N ARG A 50 11.93 -0.68 -19.08
CA ARG A 50 13.07 -1.50 -19.47
C ARG A 50 13.07 -2.78 -18.64
N CYS A 51 13.69 -3.82 -19.21
CA CYS A 51 13.90 -5.09 -18.53
C CYS A 51 14.55 -4.89 -17.16
N LEU A 52 14.06 -5.62 -16.16
CA LEU A 52 14.72 -5.72 -14.86
C LEU A 52 16.09 -6.36 -15.03
N LYS A 53 17.13 -5.78 -14.43
CA LYS A 53 18.45 -6.41 -14.40
C LYS A 53 18.58 -7.32 -13.19
N ARG A 54 18.93 -8.58 -13.41
CA ARG A 54 19.16 -9.56 -12.35
C ARG A 54 20.61 -9.58 -11.91
N TYR A 55 20.82 -9.39 -10.62
CA TYR A 55 22.11 -9.53 -9.94
C TYR A 55 22.09 -10.72 -8.99
N TYR A 56 23.19 -11.46 -8.97
CA TYR A 56 23.43 -12.56 -8.05
C TYR A 56 24.46 -12.12 -7.01
N PHE A 57 24.07 -12.18 -5.74
CA PHE A 57 24.94 -12.02 -4.58
C PHE A 57 25.08 -13.39 -3.89
N SER A 58 26.01 -13.51 -2.94
CA SER A 58 26.25 -14.76 -2.19
C SER A 58 24.98 -15.34 -1.58
N ASP A 59 24.13 -14.47 -1.02
CA ASP A 59 22.97 -14.86 -0.21
C ASP A 59 21.62 -14.50 -0.85
N GLU A 60 21.64 -13.72 -1.93
CA GLU A 60 20.40 -13.25 -2.55
C GLU A 60 20.50 -13.01 -4.06
N MET A 61 19.34 -13.09 -4.69
CA MET A 61 19.14 -12.71 -6.08
C MET A 61 18.18 -11.52 -6.12
N VAL A 62 18.62 -10.44 -6.76
CA VAL A 62 17.93 -9.14 -6.78
C VAL A 62 17.62 -8.74 -8.21
N ASP A 63 16.34 -8.45 -8.47
CA ASP A 63 15.88 -7.88 -9.73
C ASP A 63 15.75 -6.36 -9.56
N GLN A 64 16.54 -5.60 -10.30
CA GLN A 64 16.66 -4.15 -10.17
C GLN A 64 16.04 -3.44 -11.37
N LEU A 65 15.18 -2.46 -11.06
CA LEU A 65 14.69 -1.48 -12.03
C LEU A 65 15.79 -0.50 -12.39
N HIS A 66 15.86 -0.16 -13.68
CA HIS A 66 16.64 0.98 -14.15
C HIS A 66 16.15 2.26 -13.47
N ILE A 67 17.07 3.19 -13.20
CA ILE A 67 16.75 4.41 -12.45
C ILE A 67 15.70 5.30 -13.14
N SER A 68 15.68 5.35 -14.48
CA SER A 68 14.63 6.05 -15.25
C SER A 68 13.24 5.51 -14.91
N ASP A 69 13.10 4.19 -14.90
CA ASP A 69 11.82 3.51 -14.67
C ASP A 69 11.38 3.66 -13.22
N ARG A 70 12.33 3.69 -12.27
CA ARG A 70 12.03 4.07 -10.89
C ARG A 70 11.41 5.47 -10.83
N ILE A 71 11.90 6.43 -11.60
CA ILE A 71 11.33 7.78 -11.62
C ILE A 71 9.94 7.79 -12.24
N PHE A 72 9.76 7.13 -13.39
CA PHE A 72 8.46 7.05 -14.05
C PHE A 72 7.42 6.33 -13.20
N GLN A 73 7.78 5.22 -12.55
CA GLN A 73 6.91 4.53 -11.61
C GLN A 73 6.60 5.40 -10.37
N HIS A 74 7.52 6.24 -9.89
CA HIS A 74 7.22 7.21 -8.83
C HIS A 74 6.25 8.31 -9.29
N ILE A 75 6.36 8.77 -10.54
CA ILE A 75 5.41 9.72 -11.14
C ILE A 75 4.02 9.08 -11.20
N LEU A 76 3.91 7.85 -11.74
CA LEU A 76 2.66 7.08 -11.77
C LEU A 76 2.09 6.88 -10.36
N LEU A 77 2.92 6.46 -9.40
CA LEU A 77 2.50 6.29 -8.00
C LEU A 77 1.91 7.59 -7.44
N ARG A 78 2.52 8.74 -7.71
CA ARG A 78 2.03 10.05 -7.27
C ARG A 78 0.67 10.38 -7.90
N ILE A 79 0.44 9.99 -9.14
CA ILE A 79 -0.84 10.19 -9.84
C ILE A 79 -1.91 9.23 -9.27
N LEU A 80 -1.54 8.01 -8.90
CA LEU A 80 -2.46 7.00 -8.34
C LEU A 80 -2.78 7.25 -6.86
N LYS A 81 -1.87 7.84 -6.08
CA LYS A 81 -2.03 8.02 -4.63
C LYS A 81 -3.39 8.64 -4.20
N PRO A 82 -3.94 9.66 -4.88
CA PRO A 82 -5.26 10.21 -4.56
C PRO A 82 -6.42 9.20 -4.66
N THR A 83 -6.27 8.14 -5.45
CA THR A 83 -7.32 7.10 -5.61
C THR A 83 -7.27 6.05 -4.51
N PHE A 84 -6.18 5.97 -3.73
CA PHE A 84 -5.96 4.87 -2.78
C PHE A 84 -7.10 4.72 -1.78
N LYS A 85 -7.64 5.83 -1.26
CA LYS A 85 -8.77 5.79 -0.30
C LYS A 85 -10.05 5.13 -0.83
N TYR A 86 -10.21 5.04 -2.15
CA TYR A 86 -11.38 4.42 -2.79
C TYR A 86 -11.11 2.99 -3.27
N VAL A 87 -9.82 2.65 -3.45
CA VAL A 87 -9.38 1.36 -4.00
C VAL A 87 -8.90 0.43 -2.90
N MET A 88 -8.32 0.95 -1.83
CA MET A 88 -7.70 0.18 -0.75
C MET A 88 -8.64 0.01 0.43
N ASN A 89 -8.42 -1.08 1.15
CA ASN A 89 -9.10 -1.33 2.41
C ASN A 89 -8.42 -0.55 3.56
N GLN A 90 -9.20 -0.10 4.55
CA GLN A 90 -8.69 0.62 5.72
C GLN A 90 -7.73 -0.23 6.59
N ASN A 91 -7.86 -1.55 6.52
CA ASN A 91 -6.97 -2.49 7.22
C ASN A 91 -5.58 -2.64 6.55
N CYS A 92 -5.34 -1.96 5.41
CA CYS A 92 -4.07 -1.94 4.70
C CYS A 92 -3.19 -0.77 5.16
N TYR A 93 -2.44 -0.96 6.25
CA TYR A 93 -1.71 0.14 6.91
C TYR A 93 -0.44 0.59 6.17
N HIS A 94 0.17 -0.25 5.31
CA HIS A 94 1.52 0.04 4.79
C HIS A 94 1.58 1.18 3.76
N LEU A 95 0.44 1.57 3.18
CA LEU A 95 0.39 2.66 2.18
C LEU A 95 0.42 4.05 2.81
N ASP A 96 0.18 4.14 4.13
CA ASP A 96 0.32 5.36 4.91
C ASP A 96 1.78 5.59 5.38
N GLY A 97 2.70 4.72 4.98
CA GLY A 97 4.12 4.80 5.34
C GLY A 97 4.34 4.70 6.85
N PRO A 98 5.25 5.49 7.44
CA PRO A 98 5.57 5.42 8.87
C PRO A 98 4.36 5.66 9.78
N THR A 99 3.40 6.47 9.34
CA THR A 99 2.14 6.70 10.08
C THR A 99 1.32 5.43 10.20
N GLY A 100 1.36 4.55 9.20
CA GLY A 100 0.69 3.25 9.22
C GLY A 100 1.16 2.34 10.35
N VAL A 101 2.48 2.29 10.60
CA VAL A 101 3.05 1.52 11.73
C VAL A 101 2.57 2.07 13.07
N LYS A 102 2.58 3.41 13.22
CA LYS A 102 2.08 4.08 14.44
C LYS A 102 0.60 3.76 14.68
N ASN A 103 -0.23 3.89 13.64
CA ASN A 103 -1.67 3.61 13.70
C ASN A 103 -1.95 2.15 14.05
N ALA A 104 -1.25 1.20 13.42
CA ALA A 104 -1.40 -0.22 13.71
C ALA A 104 -1.00 -0.54 15.17
N THR A 105 0.12 0.01 15.63
CA THR A 105 0.61 -0.18 17.01
C THR A 105 -0.36 0.38 18.04
N GLN A 106 -0.86 1.60 17.82
CA GLN A 106 -1.84 2.23 18.69
C GLN A 106 -3.12 1.39 18.76
N LYS A 107 -3.64 0.96 17.60
CA LYS A 107 -4.85 0.13 17.54
C LYS A 107 -4.66 -1.19 18.29
N ILE A 108 -3.50 -1.85 18.17
CA ILE A 108 -3.20 -3.09 18.91
C ILE A 108 -3.25 -2.82 20.42
N ARG A 109 -2.59 -1.77 20.91
CA ARG A 109 -2.58 -1.43 22.35
C ARG A 109 -3.98 -1.16 22.88
N GLU A 110 -4.79 -0.40 22.15
CA GLU A 110 -6.18 -0.12 22.53
C GLU A 110 -7.02 -1.40 22.63
N VAL A 111 -6.90 -2.29 21.65
CA VAL A 111 -7.63 -3.57 21.63
C VAL A 111 -7.19 -4.49 22.77
N LEU A 112 -5.88 -4.56 23.04
CA LEU A 112 -5.35 -5.36 24.16
C LEU A 112 -5.91 -4.89 25.51
N GLN A 113 -6.04 -3.56 25.70
CA GLN A 113 -6.56 -2.98 26.94
C GLN A 113 -8.08 -3.13 27.07
N LYS A 114 -8.83 -2.78 26.02
CA LYS A 114 -10.30 -2.67 26.09
C LYS A 114 -11.02 -3.98 25.82
N GLU A 115 -10.52 -4.77 24.89
CA GLU A 115 -11.22 -5.96 24.39
C GLU A 115 -10.67 -7.27 24.96
N GLN A 116 -9.47 -7.22 25.56
CA GLN A 116 -8.80 -8.34 26.21
C GLN A 116 -8.87 -9.64 25.38
N PRO A 117 -8.37 -9.64 24.12
CA PRO A 117 -8.34 -10.83 23.30
C PRO A 117 -7.50 -11.93 23.99
N LYS A 118 -7.87 -13.19 23.78
CA LYS A 118 -7.19 -14.34 24.40
C LYS A 118 -6.22 -15.04 23.45
N TYR A 119 -6.40 -14.88 22.14
CA TYR A 119 -5.63 -15.57 21.11
C TYR A 119 -5.16 -14.63 20.01
N PHE A 120 -4.08 -15.00 19.35
CA PHE A 120 -3.58 -14.30 18.16
C PHE A 120 -3.25 -15.25 17.00
N ILE A 121 -3.32 -14.72 15.78
CA ILE A 121 -2.70 -15.27 14.58
C ILE A 121 -1.74 -14.20 14.07
N ARG A 122 -0.45 -14.49 14.04
CA ARG A 122 0.55 -13.72 13.32
C ARG A 122 0.99 -14.51 12.11
N ALA A 123 0.65 -14.03 10.92
CA ALA A 123 0.96 -14.70 9.66
C ALA A 123 1.91 -13.86 8.80
N ASP A 124 2.80 -14.54 8.11
CA ASP A 124 3.73 -13.99 7.11
C ASP A 124 3.61 -14.85 5.85
N ILE A 125 3.64 -14.21 4.67
CA ILE A 125 3.46 -14.90 3.39
C ILE A 125 4.84 -15.24 2.80
N LYS A 126 5.04 -16.52 2.50
CA LYS A 126 6.31 -17.01 1.96
C LYS A 126 6.60 -16.38 0.59
N SER A 127 7.74 -15.70 0.48
CA SER A 127 8.24 -15.12 -0.76
C SER A 127 7.21 -14.23 -1.47
N PHE A 128 6.41 -13.49 -0.70
CA PHE A 128 5.18 -12.85 -1.16
C PHE A 128 5.30 -12.17 -2.54
N TYR A 129 6.18 -11.18 -2.67
CA TYR A 129 6.35 -10.45 -3.93
C TYR A 129 6.73 -11.34 -5.11
N LYS A 130 7.53 -12.39 -4.89
CA LYS A 130 7.91 -13.35 -5.94
C LYS A 130 6.76 -14.28 -6.31
N SER A 131 5.81 -14.52 -5.41
CA SER A 131 4.72 -15.50 -5.59
C SER A 131 3.46 -14.93 -6.26
N ILE A 132 3.38 -13.62 -6.52
CA ILE A 132 2.17 -12.98 -7.05
C ILE A 132 1.94 -13.36 -8.53
N PRO A 133 0.88 -14.10 -8.90
CA PRO A 133 0.56 -14.42 -10.28
C PRO A 133 0.11 -13.16 -11.04
N HIS A 134 0.71 -12.90 -12.19
CA HIS A 134 0.44 -11.66 -12.95
C HIS A 134 -1.00 -11.56 -13.40
N HIS A 135 -1.56 -12.65 -13.95
CA HIS A 135 -2.91 -12.65 -14.50
C HIS A 135 -3.96 -12.25 -13.44
N LYS A 136 -3.83 -12.70 -12.19
CA LYS A 136 -4.74 -12.34 -11.09
C LYS A 136 -4.59 -10.88 -10.69
N LEU A 137 -3.35 -10.41 -10.52
CA LEU A 137 -3.10 -9.02 -10.17
C LEU A 137 -3.65 -8.06 -11.23
N ILE A 138 -3.46 -8.38 -12.52
CA ILE A 138 -3.98 -7.59 -13.63
C ILE A 138 -5.52 -7.59 -13.63
N GLN A 139 -6.15 -8.75 -13.41
CA GLN A 139 -7.60 -8.83 -13.26
C GLN A 139 -8.11 -7.96 -12.13
N ASP A 140 -7.40 -7.88 -10.99
CA ASP A 140 -7.83 -7.01 -9.89
C ASP A 140 -7.67 -5.53 -10.22
N ILE A 141 -6.61 -5.13 -10.91
CA ILE A 141 -6.44 -3.73 -11.36
C ILE A 141 -7.63 -3.31 -12.24
N LYS A 142 -8.03 -4.18 -13.18
CA LYS A 142 -9.18 -3.96 -14.08
C LYS A 142 -10.52 -3.84 -13.37
N LYS A 143 -10.63 -4.25 -12.10
CA LYS A 143 -11.85 -4.03 -11.29
C LYS A 143 -12.00 -2.59 -10.83
N TYR A 144 -10.88 -1.88 -10.64
CA TYR A 144 -10.85 -0.55 -10.00
C TYR A 144 -10.58 0.59 -10.97
N TYR A 145 -9.89 0.32 -12.07
CA TYR A 145 -9.51 1.30 -13.09
C TYR A 145 -10.10 0.90 -14.43
N ASP A 146 -10.67 1.86 -15.15
CA ASP A 146 -11.26 1.66 -16.49
C ASP A 146 -10.37 2.24 -17.61
N ASP A 147 -9.39 3.10 -17.28
CA ASP A 147 -8.50 3.73 -18.25
C ASP A 147 -7.50 2.73 -18.84
N GLN A 148 -7.69 2.43 -20.13
CA GLN A 148 -6.88 1.44 -20.85
C GLN A 148 -5.40 1.82 -20.93
N LYS A 149 -5.07 3.12 -20.98
CA LYS A 149 -3.67 3.58 -21.02
C LYS A 149 -2.97 3.27 -19.71
N LEU A 150 -3.62 3.59 -18.60
CA LEU A 150 -3.08 3.27 -17.27
C LEU A 150 -2.97 1.77 -17.05
N ILE A 151 -4.00 1.01 -17.42
CA ILE A 151 -4.00 -0.45 -17.28
C ILE A 151 -2.85 -1.03 -18.10
N GLY A 152 -2.68 -0.62 -19.37
CA GLY A 152 -1.57 -1.06 -20.22
C GLY A 152 -0.20 -0.79 -19.59
N MET A 153 0.04 0.42 -19.09
CA MET A 153 1.29 0.75 -18.40
C MET A 153 1.52 -0.10 -17.14
N LEU A 154 0.48 -0.34 -16.33
CA LEU A 154 0.59 -1.20 -15.14
C LEU A 154 0.82 -2.67 -15.51
N GLU A 155 0.17 -3.17 -16.57
CA GLU A 155 0.41 -4.50 -17.11
C GLU A 155 1.87 -4.67 -17.55
N ASN A 156 2.43 -3.69 -18.27
CA ASN A 156 3.83 -3.69 -18.69
C ASN A 156 4.78 -3.70 -17.48
N ILE A 157 4.47 -2.95 -16.42
CA ILE A 157 5.24 -2.95 -15.18
C ILE A 157 5.17 -4.30 -14.45
N ILE A 158 4.00 -4.95 -14.43
CA ILE A 158 3.81 -6.25 -13.77
C ILE A 158 4.55 -7.35 -14.53
N LYS A 159 4.42 -7.37 -15.86
CA LYS A 159 5.02 -8.37 -16.75
C LYS A 159 6.48 -8.09 -17.12
N ASN A 160 7.09 -7.08 -16.49
CA ASN A 160 8.41 -6.59 -16.87
C ASN A 160 9.42 -7.75 -17.01
N PRO A 161 9.98 -7.97 -18.21
CA PRO A 161 10.96 -9.03 -18.43
C PRO A 161 12.19 -8.86 -17.55
N ILE A 162 12.87 -9.96 -17.28
CA ILE A 162 14.10 -9.99 -16.51
C ILE A 162 15.25 -10.34 -17.44
N ASP A 163 16.18 -9.40 -17.57
CA ASP A 163 17.47 -9.59 -18.20
C ASP A 163 18.45 -10.18 -17.18
N SER A 164 19.06 -11.31 -17.52
CA SER A 164 20.00 -12.03 -16.68
C SER A 164 21.22 -12.48 -17.47
N PRO A 165 22.35 -12.77 -16.81
CA PRO A 165 23.53 -13.39 -17.45
C PRO A 165 23.24 -14.66 -18.26
N TYR A 166 22.11 -15.34 -18.00
CA TYR A 166 21.69 -16.56 -18.69
C TYR A 166 20.63 -16.31 -19.77
N GLY A 167 20.36 -15.05 -20.10
CA GLY A 167 19.37 -14.61 -21.08
C GLY A 167 18.11 -13.99 -20.47
N TYR A 168 17.18 -13.66 -21.36
CA TYR A 168 15.90 -13.02 -21.04
C TYR A 168 14.90 -14.03 -20.48
N LYS A 169 14.16 -13.60 -19.46
CA LYS A 169 13.03 -14.34 -18.89
C LYS A 169 11.79 -13.47 -18.85
N ASN A 170 10.69 -14.00 -19.37
CA ASN A 170 9.35 -13.44 -19.21
C ASN A 170 8.63 -14.17 -18.08
N PRO A 171 8.64 -13.65 -16.84
CA PRO A 171 7.95 -14.29 -15.74
C PRO A 171 6.43 -14.17 -15.91
N ASP A 172 5.69 -15.18 -15.45
CA ASP A 172 4.22 -15.18 -15.32
C ASP A 172 3.76 -14.90 -13.88
N HIS A 173 4.72 -14.79 -12.96
CA HIS A 173 4.52 -14.47 -11.54
C HIS A 173 5.69 -13.65 -11.00
N GLY A 174 5.42 -12.91 -9.93
CA GLY A 174 6.39 -12.10 -9.21
C GLY A 174 6.41 -10.64 -9.67
N ILE A 175 6.57 -9.71 -8.74
CA ILE A 175 6.79 -8.29 -9.04
C ILE A 175 8.09 -7.82 -8.38
N ALA A 176 8.71 -6.76 -8.92
CA ALA A 176 9.98 -6.24 -8.40
C ALA A 176 9.86 -5.86 -6.91
N LEU A 177 10.61 -6.50 -6.02
CA LEU A 177 10.48 -6.30 -4.56
C LEU A 177 10.67 -4.83 -4.11
N ARG A 178 11.52 -4.08 -4.81
CA ARG A 178 11.91 -2.70 -4.44
C ARG A 178 11.46 -1.65 -5.47
N GLY A 179 10.41 -1.97 -6.22
CA GLY A 179 9.79 -1.06 -7.16
C GLY A 179 8.90 -0.02 -6.47
N PRO A 180 8.85 1.24 -6.95
CA PRO A 180 7.98 2.27 -6.40
C PRO A 180 6.50 1.87 -6.34
N LEU A 181 6.00 1.17 -7.36
CA LEU A 181 4.60 0.74 -7.43
C LEU A 181 4.34 -0.60 -6.72
N SER A 182 5.37 -1.33 -6.30
CA SER A 182 5.22 -2.69 -5.80
C SER A 182 4.38 -2.76 -4.53
N GLN A 183 4.50 -1.76 -3.65
CA GLN A 183 3.68 -1.67 -2.43
C GLN A 183 2.19 -1.43 -2.75
N PHE A 184 1.92 -0.64 -3.78
CA PHE A 184 0.56 -0.39 -4.25
C PHE A 184 -0.04 -1.65 -4.88
N LEU A 185 0.70 -2.28 -5.80
CA LEU A 185 0.29 -3.52 -6.45
C LEU A 185 0.06 -4.65 -5.44
N SER A 186 0.93 -4.77 -4.44
CA SER A 186 0.77 -5.76 -3.38
C SER A 186 -0.42 -5.48 -2.46
N GLY A 187 -0.73 -4.20 -2.22
CA GLY A 187 -1.95 -3.78 -1.53
C GLY A 187 -3.21 -4.20 -2.27
N ILE A 188 -3.28 -3.96 -3.59
CA ILE A 188 -4.40 -4.45 -4.43
C ILE A 188 -4.47 -5.97 -4.35
N TYR A 189 -3.33 -6.65 -4.44
CA TYR A 189 -3.29 -8.11 -4.47
C TYR A 189 -3.81 -8.77 -3.18
N LEU A 190 -3.58 -8.15 -2.02
CA LEU A 190 -4.04 -8.67 -0.73
C LEU A 190 -5.37 -8.07 -0.27
N LYS A 191 -5.96 -7.14 -1.03
CA LYS A 191 -7.25 -6.54 -0.67
C LYS A 191 -8.38 -7.57 -0.44
N PRO A 192 -8.53 -8.66 -1.22
CA PRO A 192 -9.54 -9.68 -0.92
C PRO A 192 -9.39 -10.29 0.47
N LEU A 193 -8.17 -10.36 1.01
CA LEU A 193 -7.94 -10.81 2.38
C LEU A 193 -8.45 -9.77 3.38
N ASP A 194 -8.15 -8.49 3.17
CA ASP A 194 -8.67 -7.43 4.05
C ASP A 194 -10.20 -7.39 4.05
N ASP A 195 -10.80 -7.48 2.86
CA ASP A 195 -12.26 -7.44 2.69
C ASP A 195 -12.93 -8.60 3.40
N ALA A 196 -12.31 -9.79 3.42
CA ALA A 196 -12.80 -10.96 4.14
C ALA A 196 -12.87 -10.73 5.68
N PHE A 197 -12.13 -9.76 6.21
CA PHE A 197 -12.12 -9.43 7.63
C PHE A 197 -12.83 -8.12 8.01
N ASN A 198 -13.35 -7.33 7.05
CA ASN A 198 -14.03 -6.06 7.33
C ASN A 198 -15.21 -6.14 8.31
N GLN A 199 -16.00 -7.21 8.22
CA GLN A 199 -17.18 -7.43 9.07
C GLN A 199 -16.94 -8.59 10.06
N ALA A 200 -15.69 -8.98 10.25
CA ALA A 200 -15.38 -10.03 11.20
C ALA A 200 -15.40 -9.47 12.62
N ASP A 201 -16.03 -10.20 13.54
CA ASP A 201 -15.95 -9.95 14.99
C ASP A 201 -14.58 -10.35 15.57
N VAL A 202 -13.51 -9.78 15.00
CA VAL A 202 -12.11 -9.89 15.44
C VAL A 202 -11.38 -8.63 15.04
N THR A 203 -10.27 -8.34 15.71
CA THR A 203 -9.37 -7.29 15.23
C THR A 203 -8.43 -7.88 14.18
N TYR A 204 -8.41 -7.28 12.99
CA TYR A 204 -7.52 -7.65 11.88
C TYR A 204 -6.65 -6.43 11.52
N LEU A 205 -5.34 -6.63 11.39
CA LEU A 205 -4.41 -5.62 10.89
C LEU A 205 -3.47 -6.25 9.87
N ARG A 206 -3.15 -5.51 8.80
CA ARG A 206 -2.16 -5.92 7.82
C ARG A 206 -1.19 -4.80 7.47
N TYR A 207 0.08 -5.13 7.42
CA TYR A 207 1.14 -4.25 6.94
C TYR A 207 2.00 -5.03 5.94
N GLN A 208 1.89 -4.70 4.65
CA GLN A 208 2.43 -5.53 3.57
C GLN A 208 1.91 -6.98 3.67
N ASP A 209 2.80 -7.97 3.81
CA ASP A 209 2.49 -9.38 4.02
C ASP A 209 2.46 -9.82 5.49
N ASP A 210 2.81 -8.94 6.43
CA ASP A 210 2.65 -9.19 7.86
C ASP A 210 1.18 -8.99 8.28
N ILE A 211 0.55 -10.05 8.77
CA ILE A 211 -0.86 -10.08 9.16
C ILE A 211 -0.95 -10.39 10.65
N LEU A 212 -1.78 -9.64 11.37
CA LEU A 212 -2.15 -9.89 12.76
C LEU A 212 -3.66 -9.99 12.91
N ILE A 213 -4.13 -11.05 13.57
CA ILE A 213 -5.53 -11.24 13.94
C ILE A 213 -5.62 -11.50 15.43
N LEU A 214 -6.41 -10.72 16.16
CA LEU A 214 -6.65 -10.89 17.59
C LEU A 214 -8.06 -11.41 17.82
N CYS A 215 -8.18 -12.49 18.58
CA CYS A 215 -9.44 -13.21 18.81
C CYS A 215 -9.72 -13.37 20.31
N LYS A 216 -10.99 -13.27 20.71
CA LYS A 216 -11.45 -13.49 22.09
C LYS A 216 -11.64 -14.98 22.41
N THR A 217 -12.02 -15.78 21.41
CA THR A 217 -12.31 -17.22 21.58
C THR A 217 -11.53 -18.11 20.61
N ASN A 218 -11.34 -19.37 20.98
CA ASN A 218 -10.74 -20.38 20.11
C ASN A 218 -11.62 -20.65 18.85
N ARG A 219 -12.95 -20.53 18.99
CA ARG A 219 -13.88 -20.62 17.85
C ARG A 219 -13.63 -19.52 16.81
N GLN A 220 -13.46 -18.27 17.25
CA GLN A 220 -13.06 -17.16 16.37
C GLN A 220 -11.71 -17.45 15.72
N LEU A 221 -10.72 -17.90 16.50
CA LEU A 221 -9.38 -18.27 15.98
C LEU A 221 -9.47 -19.27 14.81
N ASN A 222 -10.20 -20.37 15.00
CA ASN A 222 -10.35 -21.40 13.97
C ASN A 222 -11.15 -20.91 12.75
N ARG A 223 -12.15 -20.04 12.96
CA ARG A 223 -12.88 -19.39 11.85
C ARG A 223 -11.94 -18.48 11.04
N CYS A 224 -11.16 -17.65 11.71
CA CYS A 224 -10.20 -16.74 11.07
C CYS A 224 -9.12 -17.50 10.31
N LYS A 225 -8.57 -18.57 10.90
CA LYS A 225 -7.59 -19.44 10.23
C LYS A 225 -8.16 -20.02 8.93
N ARG A 226 -9.35 -20.63 8.97
CA ARG A 226 -10.00 -21.17 7.76
C ARG A 226 -10.24 -20.10 6.71
N ARG A 227 -10.81 -18.96 7.11
CA ARG A 227 -11.09 -17.83 6.21
C ARG A 227 -9.81 -17.32 5.52
N MET A 228 -8.76 -17.08 6.29
CA MET A 228 -7.47 -16.64 5.78
C MET A 228 -6.87 -17.66 4.81
N MET A 229 -6.89 -18.95 5.16
CA MET A 229 -6.36 -20.01 4.30
C MET A 229 -7.13 -20.13 2.97
N ASN A 230 -8.45 -20.01 2.99
CA ASN A 230 -9.27 -20.04 1.78
C ASN A 230 -8.88 -18.90 0.83
N VAL A 231 -8.77 -17.67 1.35
CA VAL A 231 -8.35 -16.52 0.54
C VAL A 231 -6.93 -16.74 0.02
N LEU A 232 -5.96 -17.13 0.86
CA LEU A 232 -4.59 -17.34 0.40
C LEU A 232 -4.49 -18.43 -0.67
N GLN A 233 -5.28 -19.50 -0.57
CA GLN A 233 -5.37 -20.53 -1.60
C GLN A 233 -5.91 -19.98 -2.92
N GLU A 234 -7.01 -19.22 -2.88
CA GLU A 234 -7.57 -18.54 -4.06
C GLU A 234 -6.53 -17.59 -4.67
N ARG A 235 -5.74 -16.91 -3.83
CA ARG A 235 -4.66 -16.01 -4.26
C ARG A 235 -3.35 -16.74 -4.58
N GLN A 236 -3.32 -18.08 -4.59
CA GLN A 236 -2.11 -18.88 -4.86
C GLN A 236 -0.90 -18.50 -3.97
N LEU A 237 -1.17 -18.06 -2.75
CA LEU A 237 -0.17 -17.70 -1.75
C LEU A 237 -0.03 -18.80 -0.70
N ARG A 238 1.14 -18.85 -0.06
CA ARG A 238 1.44 -19.80 0.99
C ARG A 238 2.00 -19.08 2.21
N LEU A 239 1.63 -19.54 3.40
CA LEU A 239 2.20 -19.02 4.64
C LEU A 239 3.63 -19.52 4.87
N SER A 240 4.44 -18.66 5.46
CA SER A 240 5.76 -19.02 5.98
C SER A 240 5.60 -19.81 7.28
N LYS A 241 5.83 -21.13 7.23
CA LYS A 241 5.77 -22.01 8.42
C LYS A 241 6.67 -21.51 9.56
N ARG A 242 7.86 -21.00 9.23
CA ARG A 242 8.85 -20.54 10.20
C ARG A 242 8.43 -19.25 10.91
N LYS A 243 7.85 -18.29 10.19
CA LYS A 243 7.53 -16.96 10.72
C LYS A 243 6.11 -16.83 11.26
N THR A 244 5.19 -17.66 10.76
CA THR A 244 3.80 -17.73 11.22
C THR A 244 3.75 -18.30 12.64
N ARG A 245 2.95 -17.67 13.51
CA ARG A 245 2.74 -18.05 14.91
C ARG A 245 1.26 -17.91 15.25
N ILE A 246 0.73 -18.89 15.95
CA ILE A 246 -0.65 -18.91 16.44
C ILE A 246 -0.58 -19.33 17.90
N GLY A 247 -1.22 -18.59 18.79
CA GLY A 247 -1.08 -18.84 20.22
C GLY A 247 -2.02 -18.03 21.09
N LYS A 248 -1.81 -18.13 22.39
CA LYS A 248 -2.50 -17.32 23.40
C LYS A 248 -1.79 -15.99 23.57
N ILE A 249 -2.52 -14.92 23.88
CA ILE A 249 -1.91 -13.61 24.19
C ILE A 249 -1.02 -13.68 25.43
N GLU A 250 -1.34 -14.55 26.39
CA GLU A 250 -0.55 -14.83 27.60
C GLU A 250 0.89 -15.25 27.32
N SER A 251 1.20 -15.85 26.16
CA SER A 251 2.59 -16.19 25.81
C SER A 251 3.40 -15.00 25.30
N GLY A 252 2.76 -13.84 25.13
CA GLY A 252 3.28 -12.70 24.40
C GLY A 252 3.40 -12.97 22.89
N PHE A 253 3.61 -11.89 22.13
CA PHE A 253 3.87 -11.96 20.69
C PHE A 253 4.67 -10.73 20.22
N HIS A 254 5.22 -10.80 19.01
CA HIS A 254 5.88 -9.65 18.37
C HIS A 254 5.20 -9.31 17.05
N PHE A 255 5.01 -8.02 16.77
CA PHE A 255 4.46 -7.55 15.50
C PHE A 255 5.09 -6.20 15.12
N LEU A 256 5.48 -6.02 13.85
CA LEU A 256 6.13 -4.81 13.34
C LEU A 256 7.36 -4.35 14.14
N GLY A 257 8.16 -5.30 14.61
CA GLY A 257 9.35 -5.02 15.43
C GLY A 257 9.06 -4.63 16.88
N ILE A 258 7.79 -4.67 17.32
CA ILE A 258 7.37 -4.33 18.68
C ILE A 258 7.02 -5.62 19.43
N ALA A 259 7.50 -5.72 20.67
CA ALA A 259 7.16 -6.79 21.60
C ALA A 259 5.90 -6.46 22.39
N TYR A 260 4.99 -7.43 22.48
CA TYR A 260 3.81 -7.41 23.33
C TYR A 260 3.99 -8.53 24.36
N PRO A 261 4.55 -8.23 25.54
CA PRO A 261 4.87 -9.25 26.54
C PRO A 261 3.60 -9.88 27.12
N PRO A 262 3.73 -11.04 27.79
CA PRO A 262 2.65 -11.63 28.58
C PRO A 262 1.95 -10.58 29.46
N THR A 263 0.62 -10.56 29.44
CA THR A 263 -0.15 -9.87 30.47
C THR A 263 0.17 -10.52 31.80
N ARG A 264 1.00 -9.87 32.63
CA ARG A 264 1.15 -10.24 34.04
C ARG A 264 -0.20 -10.05 34.71
N THR A 265 -0.69 -11.07 35.41
CA THR A 265 -1.67 -10.84 36.47
C THR A 265 -1.07 -9.82 37.42
N VAL A 266 -1.85 -8.82 37.81
CA VAL A 266 -1.41 -7.84 38.80
C VAL A 266 -1.24 -8.59 40.11
N ASP A 267 -0.02 -9.03 40.40
CA ASP A 267 0.35 -9.42 41.74
C ASP A 267 0.37 -8.13 42.56
N ASN A 268 -0.48 -8.06 43.59
CA ASN A 268 -0.47 -7.02 44.59
C ASN A 268 0.82 -7.15 45.43
N THR A 269 1.95 -6.75 44.87
CA THR A 269 3.18 -6.52 45.60
C THR A 269 3.73 -5.17 45.20
N SER A 270 3.51 -4.19 46.07
CA SER A 270 4.17 -2.90 46.06
C SER A 270 5.68 -3.09 45.97
N THR A 271 6.33 -2.68 44.88
CA THR A 271 7.74 -2.29 44.89
C THR A 271 8.03 -1.22 43.83
N THR A 272 8.42 -0.06 44.37
CA THR A 272 9.35 0.98 43.91
C THR A 272 9.63 1.24 42.42
N PRO A 273 9.69 2.53 42.00
CA PRO A 273 10.02 2.92 40.64
C PRO A 273 11.49 2.62 40.36
N VAL A 274 11.76 1.83 39.31
CA VAL A 274 13.13 1.63 38.82
C VAL A 274 13.46 2.71 37.77
N ASN A 275 14.56 3.40 38.05
CA ASN A 275 15.18 4.51 37.35
C ASN A 275 15.10 4.49 35.81
N ASN A 276 14.86 5.69 35.27
CA ASN A 276 15.07 6.08 33.88
C ASN A 276 16.51 5.80 33.44
N GLY A 277 16.72 4.67 32.76
CA GLY A 277 17.95 4.38 32.02
C GLY A 277 17.93 5.08 30.66
N VAL A 278 18.71 6.15 30.56
CA VAL A 278 19.28 6.81 29.37
C VAL A 278 18.72 6.34 28.02
N ILE A 279 17.82 7.14 27.45
CA ILE A 279 17.56 7.18 26.02
C ILE A 279 18.81 7.81 25.39
N THR A 280 19.60 7.03 24.66
CA THR A 280 20.62 7.60 23.77
C THR A 280 19.91 8.37 22.67
N GLU A 281 20.10 9.69 22.67
CA GLU A 281 19.60 10.60 21.64
C GLU A 281 20.12 10.18 20.26
N PRO A 282 19.26 10.10 19.23
CA PRO A 282 19.72 10.25 17.87
C PRO A 282 20.09 11.72 17.66
N THR A 283 21.39 11.95 17.48
CA THR A 283 22.00 13.23 17.16
C THR A 283 21.36 13.85 15.92
N GLN A 284 20.75 15.02 16.12
CA GLN A 284 20.47 16.10 15.16
C GLN A 284 20.10 15.72 13.71
N ALA A 285 18.81 15.67 13.42
CA ALA A 285 18.27 16.07 12.12
C ALA A 285 17.60 17.46 12.28
N GLN A 286 18.40 18.50 12.10
CA GLN A 286 17.93 19.88 12.07
C GLN A 286 16.89 20.09 10.95
N ASN A 287 15.79 20.72 11.34
CA ASN A 287 14.97 21.66 10.58
C ASN A 287 14.81 21.44 9.05
N LEU A 288 13.66 20.88 8.65
CA LEU A 288 13.00 21.25 7.39
C LEU A 288 11.49 21.47 7.62
N ASN A 289 11.16 22.28 8.64
CA ASN A 289 9.84 22.90 8.78
C ASN A 289 9.86 24.30 8.17
N LYS A 290 9.63 24.36 6.87
CA LYS A 290 9.11 25.52 6.11
C LYS A 290 9.18 25.08 4.67
N TRP A 291 8.05 24.89 4.00
CA TRP A 291 7.78 25.36 2.63
C TRP A 291 6.31 25.09 2.35
N GLY A 292 5.57 26.19 2.35
CA GLY A 292 4.13 26.22 2.31
C GLY A 292 3.49 25.64 1.05
N VAL A 293 2.20 25.42 1.23
CA VAL A 293 1.18 25.25 0.20
C VAL A 293 1.46 26.18 -0.98
N LEU A 294 1.76 25.60 -2.15
CA LEU A 294 1.54 26.28 -3.42
C LEU A 294 0.59 25.42 -4.26
N LEU A 295 -0.67 25.83 -4.23
CA LEU A 295 -1.72 25.42 -5.15
C LEU A 295 -1.28 25.74 -6.58
N ILE A 296 -0.73 24.75 -7.29
CA ILE A 296 -0.55 24.86 -8.73
C ILE A 296 -1.90 24.50 -9.37
N LYS A 297 -2.71 25.53 -9.66
CA LYS A 297 -3.78 25.47 -10.64
C LYS A 297 -3.16 25.22 -12.02
N HIS A 298 -2.91 23.97 -12.38
CA HIS A 298 -2.80 23.58 -13.78
C HIS A 298 -3.96 22.65 -14.13
N ARG A 299 -4.96 23.22 -14.80
CA ARG A 299 -6.16 22.56 -15.35
C ARG A 299 -5.86 21.48 -16.42
N ARG A 300 -4.60 21.08 -16.64
CA ARG A 300 -4.17 20.15 -17.71
C ARG A 300 -3.50 18.85 -17.21
N LEU A 301 -3.60 18.53 -15.92
CA LEU A 301 -3.31 17.20 -15.37
C LEU A 301 -4.50 16.63 -14.58
N ARG A 302 -5.73 16.97 -15.00
CA ARG A 302 -6.90 16.14 -14.70
C ARG A 302 -6.92 14.99 -15.70
N ILE A 303 -6.02 14.03 -15.53
CA ILE A 303 -6.34 12.67 -15.95
C ILE A 303 -7.33 12.20 -14.89
N LEU A 304 -8.62 12.45 -15.15
CA LEU A 304 -9.71 11.79 -14.46
C LEU A 304 -9.61 10.32 -14.86
N PHE A 305 -8.72 9.58 -14.19
CA PHE A 305 -8.88 8.15 -14.12
C PHE A 305 -10.23 7.95 -13.45
N ARG A 306 -11.25 7.69 -14.27
CA ARG A 306 -12.58 7.35 -13.79
C ARG A 306 -12.40 6.07 -13.00
N ILE A 307 -12.44 6.21 -11.67
CA ILE A 307 -12.66 5.07 -10.78
C ILE A 307 -14.06 4.59 -11.15
N ARG A 308 -14.20 3.29 -11.40
CA ARG A 308 -15.50 2.70 -11.71
C ARG A 308 -16.51 3.13 -10.64
N GLU A 309 -17.63 3.73 -11.04
CA GLU A 309 -18.69 4.21 -10.12
C GLU A 309 -19.31 3.11 -9.24
N HIS A 310 -18.92 1.84 -9.47
CA HIS A 310 -19.40 0.69 -8.73
C HIS A 310 -18.94 0.63 -7.26
N CYS A 311 -17.95 1.44 -6.85
CA CYS A 311 -17.55 1.54 -5.44
C CYS A 311 -18.61 2.23 -4.54
N ALA A 312 -19.66 2.84 -5.09
CA ALA A 312 -20.76 3.41 -4.30
C ALA A 312 -21.97 2.46 -4.12
N LYS A 313 -22.05 1.34 -4.87
CA LYS A 313 -23.26 0.48 -4.90
C LYS A 313 -23.18 -0.80 -4.07
N HIS A 314 -22.03 -1.13 -3.48
CA HIS A 314 -21.91 -2.27 -2.55
C HIS A 314 -22.09 -1.93 -1.06
N ALA A 315 -22.50 -0.70 -0.73
CA ALA A 315 -22.89 -0.31 0.63
C ALA A 315 -24.40 -0.41 0.91
N ASN A 316 -25.25 -0.79 -0.06
CA ASN A 316 -26.72 -0.69 0.08
C ASN A 316 -27.53 -1.88 -0.46
N LYS A 317 -27.01 -3.11 -0.32
CA LYS A 317 -27.81 -4.34 -0.50
C LYS A 317 -27.63 -5.31 0.66
N SER A 318 -28.09 -4.90 1.82
CA SER A 318 -28.58 -5.78 2.88
C SER A 318 -29.60 -4.97 3.68
N ASN A 319 -30.87 -5.02 3.25
CA ASN A 319 -32.07 -4.81 4.08
C ASN A 319 -33.32 -4.90 3.17
N GLY A 320 -34.00 -6.05 3.22
CA GLY A 320 -35.45 -6.18 3.02
C GLY A 320 -35.93 -6.98 4.23
N TRP A 321 -36.94 -6.58 4.99
CA TRP A 321 -38.36 -6.24 4.74
C TRP A 321 -38.84 -5.36 5.94
N SER A 322 -39.94 -4.61 6.02
CA SER A 322 -41.06 -4.07 5.19
C SER A 322 -41.91 -3.17 6.17
N PRO A 323 -43.16 -2.73 5.90
CA PRO A 323 -43.62 -1.54 5.16
C PRO A 323 -44.36 -0.48 6.04
N MET A 324 -44.47 0.78 5.56
CA MET A 324 -45.71 1.61 5.54
C MET A 324 -45.43 3.11 5.25
N VAL A 325 -46.06 3.61 4.16
CA VAL A 325 -46.86 4.86 4.06
C VAL A 325 -46.11 6.21 4.22
N SER A 326 -46.33 7.31 3.48
CA SER A 326 -46.96 7.71 2.20
C SER A 326 -46.77 9.24 2.10
N LEU A 327 -47.04 9.85 0.93
CA LEU A 327 -47.10 11.31 0.64
C LEU A 327 -45.74 12.06 0.65
N ALA A 328 -45.39 12.95 -0.29
CA ALA A 328 -46.15 13.63 -1.32
C ALA A 328 -45.26 13.95 -2.55
N ARG A 329 -45.83 13.72 -3.74
CA ARG A 329 -45.51 14.46 -4.97
C ARG A 329 -46.49 15.63 -5.07
N ARG A 330 -46.02 16.73 -5.67
CA ARG A 330 -46.70 17.94 -6.20
C ARG A 330 -46.54 19.19 -5.34
N SER A 331 -45.76 20.15 -5.85
CA SER A 331 -46.20 21.50 -6.29
C SER A 331 -45.04 22.12 -7.11
N ASN A 332 -45.23 22.35 -8.42
CA ASN A 332 -45.45 23.67 -9.08
C ASN A 332 -44.37 24.72 -8.69
N ALA A 333 -43.49 25.14 -9.61
CA ALA A 333 -43.72 26.08 -10.72
C ALA A 333 -44.14 27.49 -10.23
N ILE A 334 -43.54 28.51 -10.88
CA ILE A 334 -43.77 29.97 -10.81
C ILE A 334 -42.74 30.74 -9.95
N LEU A 335 -41.79 31.41 -10.62
CA LEU A 335 -41.64 32.87 -10.62
C LEU A 335 -40.51 33.29 -11.58
N LEU A 336 -40.91 33.88 -12.71
CA LEU A 336 -40.12 34.76 -13.56
C LEU A 336 -40.52 36.21 -13.26
N ASP A 337 -39.59 37.12 -13.58
CA ASP A 337 -39.69 38.59 -13.66
C ASP A 337 -39.88 39.34 -12.33
N GLY A 338 -39.24 40.46 -12.05
CA GLY A 338 -38.47 41.43 -12.84
C GLY A 338 -38.37 42.72 -12.00
N TYR A 339 -37.68 43.74 -12.52
CA TYR A 339 -37.37 45.09 -11.94
C TYR A 339 -36.10 45.14 -11.04
N ALA A 340 -34.98 45.79 -11.41
CA ALA A 340 -34.64 47.09 -12.03
C ALA A 340 -34.07 48.06 -10.98
N GLY A 341 -32.94 48.69 -11.31
CA GLY A 341 -32.46 49.91 -10.65
C GLY A 341 -30.94 49.99 -10.52
N GLY A 342 -30.32 50.89 -11.29
CA GLY A 342 -28.96 51.41 -11.05
C GLY A 342 -28.00 51.25 -12.21
#